data_AF-A0A8J6VU58-F1
#
_entry.id   AF-A0A8J6VU58-F1
#
_cell.length_a   1.000
_cell.length_b   1.000
_cell.length_c   1.000
_cell.angle_alpha   90.00
_cell.angle_beta   90.00
_cell.angle_gamma   90.00
#
_symmetry.space_group_name_H-M   'P 1'
#
loop_
_entity.id
_entity.type
_entity.pdbx_description
1 polymer ?
#
loop_
_entity_poly.entity_id
_entity_poly.type
_entity_poly.pdbx_seq_one_letter_code
_entity_poly.pdbx_strand_id
1 'polypeptide(L)'
;MEIVPENFWSQVLERLELQLSRPTFETWIKSATVEQLDENCLVICTPNPFARNWIQKYYIKTMNDVVHEVLGHPVEIHINVRPGGEMEGMEDVDMLWPLPVEVPPVEQSSSQGAKQTDLNVKYVFSRFVVGSNNRMAHAASLAVAESPGREFNPLFLCGGVGLGKTHLMQAIGHYRLEIDDESRIFYVSTEQFTNDLIAAIRKDSMQSFREHYRAVDVLLVDDIQFIEGKEYTQEEFFHTFNTLHEAGKQVVLASDRPPSQIPRLQERLCSRFSMGLIADIQPPDLETRMAILQKKAEYENMRLPREVIEYIASSYTSNIRELEGALIRAVAYISISGLPMTVENIAPVLNPPVDQIEASPEAVITAISETFKVSIEDLKSTSRRREISVARQIGMYLMRQHTDLSLPKVGEVFGGKDHTTVMYSCEKIAQLKDSDPEMARTLRQLSDRINLSSQTPNLPRKKGK
;
A
#
# COMPACT_ATOMS: atom_id res chain seq x y z
N MET A 1 -27.00 -1.88 41.36
CA MET A 1 -25.97 -2.82 40.87
C MET A 1 -24.92 -1.96 40.20
N GLU A 2 -23.70 -1.92 40.71
CA GLU A 2 -22.61 -1.24 40.02
C GLU A 2 -22.37 -1.97 38.69
N ILE A 3 -22.83 -1.37 37.60
CA ILE A 3 -22.59 -1.91 36.26
C ILE A 3 -21.12 -1.65 35.96
N VAL A 4 -20.34 -2.72 35.85
CA VAL A 4 -18.93 -2.61 35.42
C VAL A 4 -18.94 -2.10 33.97
N PRO A 5 -18.35 -0.92 33.67
CA PRO A 5 -18.46 -0.28 32.36
C PRO A 5 -17.97 -1.16 31.21
N GLU A 6 -16.95 -1.98 31.46
CA GLU A 6 -16.37 -2.90 30.47
C GLU A 6 -17.33 -4.02 30.06
N ASN A 7 -17.99 -4.67 31.03
CA ASN A 7 -18.96 -5.74 30.75
C ASN A 7 -20.21 -5.20 30.02
N PHE A 8 -20.64 -3.99 30.36
CA PHE A 8 -21.72 -3.31 29.65
C PHE A 8 -21.34 -3.03 28.21
N TRP A 9 -20.14 -2.49 27.98
CA TRP A 9 -19.69 -2.17 26.64
C TRP A 9 -19.54 -3.41 25.76
N SER A 10 -19.04 -4.52 26.31
CA SER A 10 -18.98 -5.79 25.59
C SER A 10 -20.36 -6.25 25.10
N GLN A 11 -21.42 -6.11 25.92
CA GLN A 11 -22.79 -6.46 25.50
C GLN A 11 -23.34 -5.52 24.41
N VAL A 12 -22.98 -4.23 24.46
CA VAL A 12 -23.33 -3.26 23.42
C VAL A 12 -22.60 -3.60 22.12
N LEU A 13 -21.32 -3.96 22.19
CA LEU A 13 -20.52 -4.38 21.04
C LEU A 13 -21.06 -5.66 20.40
N GLU A 14 -21.43 -6.68 21.18
CA GLU A 14 -22.03 -7.91 20.66
C GLU A 14 -23.35 -7.65 19.91
N ARG A 15 -24.22 -6.77 20.46
CA ARG A 15 -25.47 -6.39 19.79
C ARG A 15 -25.22 -5.58 18.52
N LEU A 16 -24.25 -4.67 18.53
CA LEU A 16 -23.89 -3.88 17.35
C LEU A 16 -23.25 -4.74 16.26
N GLU A 17 -22.49 -5.78 16.61
CA GLU A 17 -21.92 -6.74 15.66
C GLU A 17 -23.00 -7.55 14.93
N LEU A 18 -24.15 -7.81 15.57
CA LEU A 18 -25.29 -8.48 14.94
C LEU A 18 -26.10 -7.57 14.01
N GLN A 19 -26.10 -6.25 14.25
CA GLN A 19 -26.89 -5.28 13.46
C GLN A 19 -26.10 -4.61 12.34
N LEU A 20 -24.76 -4.61 12.42
CA LEU A 20 -23.88 -3.97 11.45
C LEU A 20 -23.17 -5.02 10.59
N SER A 21 -22.78 -4.64 9.37
CA SER A 21 -21.88 -5.49 8.58
C SER A 21 -20.54 -5.63 9.30
N ARG A 22 -19.90 -6.79 9.16
CA ARG A 22 -18.59 -7.05 9.78
C ARG A 22 -17.54 -5.98 9.42
N PRO A 23 -17.38 -5.53 8.16
CA PRO A 23 -16.46 -4.44 7.83
C PRO A 23 -16.77 -3.11 8.53
N THR A 24 -18.04 -2.73 8.62
CA THR A 24 -18.50 -1.51 9.31
C THR A 24 -18.24 -1.59 10.81
N PHE A 25 -18.57 -2.72 11.43
CA PHE A 25 -18.30 -2.95 12.85
C PHE A 25 -16.79 -2.91 13.15
N GLU A 26 -15.97 -3.65 12.40
CA GLU A 26 -14.52 -3.70 12.60
C GLU A 26 -13.85 -2.33 12.40
N THR A 27 -14.33 -1.54 11.44
CA THR A 27 -13.72 -0.24 11.10
C THR A 27 -14.07 0.84 12.11
N TRP A 28 -15.34 0.95 12.48
CA TRP A 28 -15.85 2.10 13.24
C TRP A 28 -16.07 1.79 14.72
N ILE A 29 -16.57 0.60 15.04
CA ILE A 29 -17.16 0.32 16.35
C ILE A 29 -16.23 -0.52 17.23
N LYS A 30 -15.57 -1.55 16.67
CA LYS A 30 -14.74 -2.52 17.42
C LYS A 30 -13.61 -1.89 18.22
N SER A 31 -13.05 -0.79 17.72
CA SER A 31 -11.93 -0.09 18.35
C SER A 31 -12.35 1.00 19.33
N ALA A 32 -13.67 1.21 19.52
CA ALA A 32 -14.17 2.14 20.50
C ALA A 32 -14.16 1.52 21.91
N THR A 33 -13.71 2.28 22.90
CA THR A 33 -13.66 1.85 24.31
C THR A 33 -14.51 2.79 25.17
N VAL A 34 -15.08 2.30 26.28
CA VAL A 34 -15.79 3.17 27.24
C VAL A 34 -14.81 3.75 28.24
N GLU A 35 -14.83 5.07 28.41
CA GLU A 35 -14.06 5.75 29.47
C GLU A 35 -14.90 5.93 30.74
N GLN A 36 -16.17 6.34 30.58
CA GLN A 36 -17.06 6.64 31.69
C GLN A 36 -18.50 6.26 31.34
N LEU A 37 -19.19 5.68 32.31
CA LEU A 37 -20.63 5.43 32.27
C LEU A 37 -21.21 6.07 33.54
N ASP A 38 -22.03 7.11 33.34
CA ASP A 38 -22.83 7.75 34.38
C ASP A 38 -24.33 7.57 34.06
N GLU A 39 -25.22 7.87 35.01
CA GLU A 39 -26.67 7.60 34.89
C GLU A 39 -27.31 8.25 33.63
N ASN A 40 -26.74 9.35 33.13
CA ASN A 40 -27.25 10.09 31.97
C ASN A 40 -26.26 10.23 30.80
N CYS A 41 -25.01 9.77 30.95
CA CYS A 41 -23.95 10.03 29.98
C CYS A 41 -23.04 8.81 29.78
N LEU A 42 -22.84 8.41 28.52
CA LEU A 42 -21.88 7.39 28.12
C LEU A 42 -20.74 8.05 27.32
N VAL A 43 -19.52 8.01 27.85
CA VAL A 43 -18.34 8.55 27.18
C VAL A 43 -17.58 7.41 26.50
N ILE A 44 -17.53 7.45 25.18
CA ILE A 44 -16.78 6.49 24.36
C ILE A 44 -15.56 7.15 23.72
N CYS A 45 -14.46 6.43 23.64
CA CYS A 45 -13.22 6.87 23.03
C CYS A 45 -12.97 6.14 21.72
N THR A 46 -12.67 6.90 20.67
CA THR A 46 -12.35 6.38 19.33
C THR A 46 -10.87 6.55 19.00
N PRO A 47 -10.29 5.70 18.12
CA PRO A 47 -8.86 5.71 17.84
C PRO A 47 -8.38 6.97 17.11
N ASN A 48 -9.28 7.71 16.44
CA ASN A 48 -8.92 8.94 15.73
C ASN A 48 -10.13 9.87 15.56
N PRO A 49 -9.91 11.18 15.29
CA PRO A 49 -11.00 12.15 15.11
C PRO A 49 -11.94 11.83 13.95
N PHE A 50 -11.47 11.08 12.95
CA PHE A 50 -12.27 10.72 11.79
C PHE A 50 -13.34 9.68 12.15
N ALA A 51 -12.96 8.62 12.87
CA ALA A 51 -13.89 7.63 13.40
C ALA A 51 -14.94 8.28 14.31
N ARG A 52 -14.53 9.21 15.19
CA ARG A 52 -15.46 10.01 16.00
C ARG A 52 -16.53 10.69 15.16
N ASN A 53 -16.11 11.47 14.16
CA ASN A 53 -17.04 12.23 13.33
C ASN A 53 -17.98 11.31 12.53
N TRP A 54 -17.47 10.18 12.04
CA TRP A 54 -18.25 9.22 11.28
C TRP A 54 -19.34 8.56 12.13
N ILE A 55 -18.97 8.06 13.31
CA ILE A 55 -19.90 7.44 14.25
C ILE A 55 -20.96 8.47 14.70
N GLN A 56 -20.53 9.68 15.07
CA GLN A 56 -21.44 10.76 15.49
C GLN A 56 -22.47 11.10 14.42
N LYS A 57 -22.08 11.07 13.14
CA LYS A 57 -22.95 11.47 12.04
C LYS A 57 -23.90 10.36 11.59
N TYR A 58 -23.40 9.13 11.44
CA TYR A 58 -24.15 8.06 10.79
C TYR A 58 -24.67 6.99 11.76
N TYR A 59 -23.94 6.70 12.83
CA TYR A 59 -24.23 5.55 13.70
C TYR A 59 -24.72 5.92 15.10
N ILE A 60 -24.72 7.21 15.47
CA ILE A 60 -25.14 7.66 16.80
C ILE A 60 -26.56 7.22 17.17
N LYS A 61 -27.48 7.19 16.19
CA LYS A 61 -28.87 6.76 16.41
C LYS A 61 -28.94 5.27 16.72
N THR A 62 -28.33 4.45 15.88
CA THR A 62 -28.24 2.99 16.09
C THR A 62 -27.56 2.67 17.42
N MET A 63 -26.51 3.39 17.78
CA MET A 63 -25.85 3.22 19.06
C MET A 63 -26.75 3.61 20.24
N ASN A 64 -27.47 4.73 20.15
CA ASN A 64 -28.45 5.14 21.16
C ASN A 64 -29.56 4.10 21.32
N ASP A 65 -30.05 3.52 20.23
CA ASP A 65 -31.11 2.50 20.25
C ASP A 65 -30.63 1.23 20.97
N VAL A 66 -29.41 0.75 20.65
CA VAL A 66 -28.82 -0.42 21.33
C VAL A 66 -28.51 -0.13 22.79
N VAL A 67 -27.93 1.03 23.11
CA VAL A 67 -27.63 1.44 24.48
C VAL A 67 -28.92 1.55 25.32
N HIS A 68 -29.98 2.11 24.75
CA HIS A 68 -31.31 2.17 25.38
C HIS A 68 -31.89 0.77 25.62
N GLU A 69 -31.73 -0.16 24.69
CA GLU A 69 -32.20 -1.54 24.86
C GLU A 69 -31.44 -2.27 25.98
N VAL A 70 -30.15 -1.99 26.16
CA VAL A 70 -29.32 -2.63 27.20
C VAL A 70 -29.54 -1.99 28.58
N LEU A 71 -29.64 -0.66 28.68
CA LEU A 71 -29.81 0.06 29.96
C LEU A 71 -31.28 0.23 30.39
N GLY A 72 -32.23 0.15 29.46
CA GLY A 72 -33.65 0.36 29.72
C GLY A 72 -34.08 1.82 29.91
N HIS A 73 -33.16 2.77 29.73
CA HIS A 73 -33.42 4.22 29.77
C HIS A 73 -32.53 4.96 28.76
N PRO A 74 -32.94 6.16 28.30
CA PRO A 74 -32.13 6.94 27.35
C PRO A 74 -30.88 7.49 28.03
N VAL A 75 -29.74 7.42 27.33
CA VAL A 75 -28.44 7.93 27.76
C VAL A 75 -27.82 8.73 26.62
N GLU A 76 -27.19 9.86 26.92
CA GLU A 76 -26.52 10.68 25.92
C GLU A 76 -25.10 10.16 25.67
N ILE A 77 -24.78 9.82 24.41
CA ILE A 77 -23.47 9.29 24.02
C ILE A 77 -22.54 10.46 23.63
N HIS A 78 -21.46 10.62 24.38
CA HIS A 78 -20.38 11.56 24.09
C HIS A 78 -19.16 10.82 23.54
N ILE A 79 -18.70 11.20 22.34
CA ILE A 79 -17.54 10.58 21.70
C ILE A 79 -16.32 11.47 21.88
N ASN A 80 -15.27 10.93 22.51
CA ASN A 80 -13.95 11.52 22.66
C ASN A 80 -12.92 10.85 21.72
N VAL A 81 -11.80 11.52 21.52
CA VAL A 81 -10.64 10.98 20.82
C VAL A 81 -9.55 10.76 21.86
N ARG A 82 -8.92 9.59 21.85
CA ARG A 82 -7.81 9.29 22.78
C ARG A 82 -6.71 10.35 22.64
N PRO A 83 -6.40 11.14 23.68
CA PRO A 83 -5.33 12.13 23.63
C PRO A 83 -3.97 11.43 23.82
N GLY A 84 -3.11 11.45 22.80
CA GLY A 84 -1.76 10.86 22.85
C GLY A 84 -1.62 9.60 22.00
N GLY A 85 -1.33 9.80 20.72
CA GLY A 85 -0.85 8.75 19.82
C GLY A 85 0.68 8.69 19.79
N GLU A 86 1.32 8.75 20.96
CA GLU A 86 2.64 8.16 21.16
C GLU A 86 2.42 6.91 22.01
N MET A 87 2.94 5.79 21.50
CA MET A 87 2.76 4.45 22.05
C MET A 87 3.25 4.39 23.50
N GLU A 88 2.31 4.17 24.43
CA GLU A 88 2.59 3.48 25.68
C GLU A 88 1.66 2.27 25.83
N GLY A 89 2.28 1.17 26.23
CA GLY A 89 1.84 -0.22 26.27
C GLY A 89 0.35 -0.49 26.45
N MET A 90 -0.20 -1.30 25.54
CA MET A 90 -1.12 -2.35 25.97
C MET A 90 -0.27 -3.53 26.42
N GLU A 91 -0.25 -3.72 27.74
CA GLU A 91 0.34 -4.87 28.42
C GLU A 91 -0.32 -6.17 27.94
N ASP A 92 0.48 -7.24 27.99
CA ASP A 92 0.12 -8.64 27.78
C ASP A 92 -1.25 -8.99 28.36
N VAL A 93 -2.24 -9.14 27.47
CA VAL A 93 -3.42 -9.96 27.76
C VAL A 93 -3.38 -11.12 26.78
N ASP A 94 -3.09 -12.30 27.32
CA ASP A 94 -3.06 -13.59 26.65
C ASP A 94 -4.12 -13.68 25.53
N MET A 95 -3.65 -13.60 24.28
CA MET A 95 -4.45 -13.84 23.08
C MET A 95 -4.74 -15.34 22.93
N LEU A 96 -5.63 -15.85 23.78
CA LEU A 96 -6.38 -17.08 23.50
C LEU A 96 -7.54 -16.70 22.58
N TRP A 97 -7.31 -16.78 21.26
CA TRP A 97 -8.38 -16.67 20.28
C TRP A 97 -9.15 -18.00 20.19
N PRO A 98 -10.49 -18.02 20.33
CA PRO A 98 -11.27 -19.24 20.19
C PRO A 98 -11.27 -19.74 18.74
N LEU A 99 -11.07 -21.05 18.56
CA LEU A 99 -11.18 -21.76 17.29
C LEU A 99 -12.55 -21.48 16.63
N PRO A 100 -12.64 -21.34 15.30
CA PRO A 100 -13.93 -21.14 14.65
C PRO A 100 -14.80 -22.40 14.76
N VAL A 101 -16.04 -22.20 15.22
CA VAL A 101 -17.13 -23.15 15.05
C VAL A 101 -17.43 -23.28 13.55
N GLU A 102 -17.53 -24.52 13.08
CA GLU A 102 -17.88 -24.85 11.69
C GLU A 102 -19.17 -24.14 11.25
N VAL A 103 -19.07 -23.32 10.20
CA VAL A 103 -20.24 -22.78 9.50
C VAL A 103 -20.63 -23.80 8.42
N PRO A 104 -21.92 -24.17 8.26
CA PRO A 104 -22.34 -25.15 7.27
C PRO A 104 -22.06 -24.66 5.83
N PRO A 105 -21.86 -25.57 4.86
CA PRO A 105 -21.60 -25.20 3.48
C PRO A 105 -22.89 -24.64 2.87
N VAL A 106 -22.83 -23.39 2.41
CA VAL A 106 -23.90 -22.82 1.57
C VAL A 106 -23.78 -23.46 0.19
N GLU A 107 -24.77 -24.26 -0.15
CA GLU A 107 -24.95 -24.88 -1.45
C GLU A 107 -24.97 -23.81 -2.56
N GLN A 108 -24.23 -24.09 -3.64
CA GLN A 108 -24.30 -23.33 -4.88
C GLN A 108 -25.67 -23.54 -5.52
N SER A 109 -26.64 -22.72 -5.16
CA SER A 109 -27.89 -22.61 -5.93
C SER A 109 -27.65 -21.72 -7.15
N SER A 110 -27.50 -22.37 -8.29
CA SER A 110 -27.60 -21.76 -9.61
C SER A 110 -29.01 -21.18 -9.83
N SER A 111 -29.14 -19.85 -9.87
CA SER A 111 -30.30 -19.18 -10.45
C SER A 111 -29.94 -17.78 -10.99
N GLN A 112 -29.78 -17.73 -12.32
CA GLN A 112 -30.33 -16.73 -13.25
C GLN A 112 -30.26 -15.23 -12.87
N GLY A 113 -29.49 -14.46 -13.66
CA GLY A 113 -29.81 -13.05 -13.96
C GLY A 113 -28.82 -11.96 -13.50
N ALA A 114 -27.63 -12.28 -12.99
CA ALA A 114 -26.71 -11.25 -12.52
C ALA A 114 -26.09 -10.47 -13.69
N LYS A 115 -26.41 -9.18 -13.81
CA LYS A 115 -25.68 -8.18 -14.60
C LYS A 115 -24.19 -8.32 -14.23
N GLN A 116 -23.37 -8.89 -15.13
CA GLN A 116 -21.94 -9.06 -14.87
C GLN A 116 -21.28 -7.68 -14.78
N THR A 117 -21.08 -7.20 -13.56
CA THR A 117 -20.15 -6.11 -13.29
C THR A 117 -18.74 -6.65 -13.47
N ASP A 118 -17.89 -5.97 -14.24
CA ASP A 118 -16.47 -6.33 -14.50
C ASP A 118 -15.55 -6.22 -13.25
N LEU A 119 -16.11 -6.34 -12.05
CA LEU A 119 -15.41 -6.29 -10.78
C LEU A 119 -14.80 -7.65 -10.43
N ASN A 120 -13.55 -7.63 -9.98
CA ASN A 120 -12.87 -8.83 -9.52
C ASN A 120 -13.44 -9.28 -8.16
N VAL A 121 -14.02 -10.48 -8.12
CA VAL A 121 -14.61 -11.09 -6.92
C VAL A 121 -13.65 -11.22 -5.73
N LYS A 122 -12.33 -11.18 -5.97
CA LYS A 122 -11.31 -11.25 -4.92
C LYS A 122 -11.05 -9.91 -4.23
N TYR A 123 -11.57 -8.80 -4.75
CA TYR A 123 -11.30 -7.46 -4.23
C TYR A 123 -12.48 -6.93 -3.41
N VAL A 124 -12.70 -7.55 -2.25
CA VAL A 124 -13.75 -7.17 -1.27
C VAL A 124 -13.14 -6.72 0.05
N PHE A 125 -13.86 -5.90 0.84
CA PHE A 125 -13.35 -5.36 2.11
C PHE A 125 -12.95 -6.44 3.10
N SER A 126 -13.74 -7.53 3.18
CA SER A 126 -13.47 -8.66 4.09
C SER A 126 -12.11 -9.31 3.86
N ARG A 127 -11.51 -9.16 2.68
CA ARG A 127 -10.18 -9.68 2.31
C ARG A 127 -9.05 -8.67 2.47
N PHE A 128 -9.38 -7.40 2.63
CA PHE A 128 -8.39 -6.36 2.86
C PHE A 128 -7.87 -6.45 4.30
N VAL A 129 -6.58 -6.21 4.50
CA VAL A 129 -5.97 -6.16 5.85
C VAL A 129 -5.76 -4.70 6.21
N VAL A 130 -6.41 -4.29 7.29
CA VAL A 130 -6.33 -2.91 7.78
C VAL A 130 -5.16 -2.79 8.76
N GLY A 131 -4.27 -1.86 8.47
CA GLY A 131 -3.15 -1.47 9.33
C GLY A 131 -3.10 0.04 9.49
N SER A 132 -2.20 0.55 10.34
CA SER A 132 -1.96 1.99 10.52
C SER A 132 -1.75 2.72 9.18
N ASN A 133 -1.02 2.08 8.27
CA ASN A 133 -0.59 2.60 6.96
C ASN A 133 -1.71 2.76 5.91
N ASN A 134 -2.87 2.15 6.13
CA ASN A 134 -3.98 2.16 5.15
C ASN A 134 -5.36 2.38 5.79
N ARG A 135 -5.43 2.60 7.11
CA ARG A 135 -6.69 2.75 7.87
C ARG A 135 -7.57 3.88 7.34
N MET A 136 -6.97 5.03 7.04
CA MET A 136 -7.72 6.19 6.51
C MET A 136 -8.34 5.87 5.16
N ALA A 137 -7.57 5.28 4.24
CA ALA A 137 -8.06 4.89 2.92
C ALA A 137 -9.15 3.83 2.99
N HIS A 138 -9.01 2.84 3.87
CA HIS A 138 -10.04 1.84 4.13
C HIS A 138 -11.35 2.48 4.63
N ALA A 139 -11.25 3.31 5.67
CA ALA A 139 -12.39 3.97 6.29
C ALA A 139 -13.11 4.92 5.31
N ALA A 140 -12.35 5.69 4.53
CA ALA A 140 -12.88 6.54 3.46
C ALA A 140 -13.57 5.74 2.35
N SER A 141 -13.00 4.58 1.98
CA SER A 141 -13.59 3.70 0.98
C SER A 141 -14.93 3.14 1.45
N LEU A 142 -14.98 2.68 2.71
CA LEU A 142 -16.21 2.16 3.30
C LEU A 142 -17.29 3.25 3.39
N ALA A 143 -16.91 4.45 3.84
CA ALA A 143 -17.75 5.63 3.87
C ALA A 143 -18.41 5.96 2.52
N VAL A 144 -17.61 5.94 1.46
CA VAL A 144 -18.07 6.18 0.09
C VAL A 144 -19.01 5.08 -0.41
N ALA A 145 -18.75 3.83 -0.04
CA ALA A 145 -19.59 2.70 -0.43
C ALA A 145 -20.97 2.74 0.26
N GLU A 146 -21.02 3.14 1.54
CA GLU A 146 -22.26 3.29 2.31
C GLU A 146 -23.11 4.47 1.84
N SER A 147 -22.47 5.60 1.52
CA SER A 147 -23.15 6.86 1.19
C SER A 147 -22.50 7.56 -0.02
N PRO A 148 -22.66 7.01 -1.24
CA PRO A 148 -22.04 7.54 -2.45
C PRO A 148 -22.55 8.95 -2.78
N GLY A 149 -21.65 9.80 -3.30
CA GLY A 149 -21.96 11.12 -3.83
C GLY A 149 -22.02 12.23 -2.78
N ARG A 150 -21.71 11.94 -1.51
CA ARG A 150 -21.79 12.89 -0.39
C ARG A 150 -20.45 13.51 -0.02
N GLU A 151 -19.92 13.18 1.15
CA GLU A 151 -18.82 13.92 1.80
C GLU A 151 -17.47 13.79 1.08
N PHE A 152 -17.22 12.65 0.44
CA PHE A 152 -15.94 12.36 -0.23
C PHE A 152 -16.16 12.16 -1.73
N ASN A 153 -16.54 13.24 -2.41
CA ASN A 153 -16.74 13.24 -3.85
C ASN A 153 -15.86 14.32 -4.52
N PRO A 154 -14.75 13.93 -5.19
CA PRO A 154 -14.28 12.57 -5.41
C PRO A 154 -13.56 11.99 -4.18
N LEU A 155 -13.42 10.67 -4.15
CA LEU A 155 -12.42 9.99 -3.33
C LEU A 155 -11.20 9.69 -4.19
N PHE A 156 -10.02 10.16 -3.78
CA PHE A 156 -8.76 9.96 -4.49
C PHE A 156 -7.84 9.05 -3.66
N LEU A 157 -7.69 7.80 -4.08
CA LEU A 157 -6.77 6.83 -3.48
C LEU A 157 -5.39 6.99 -4.11
N CYS A 158 -4.38 7.42 -3.34
CA CYS A 158 -3.01 7.53 -3.82
C CYS A 158 -2.04 6.68 -3.01
N GLY A 159 -0.90 6.32 -3.60
CA GLY A 159 0.15 5.54 -2.96
C GLY A 159 0.95 4.75 -3.97
N GLY A 160 2.11 4.23 -3.58
CA GLY A 160 3.00 3.45 -4.45
C GLY A 160 2.35 2.21 -5.11
N VAL A 161 3.08 1.58 -6.01
CA VAL A 161 2.61 0.37 -6.72
C VAL A 161 2.34 -0.77 -5.74
N GLY A 162 1.28 -1.54 -5.98
CA GLY A 162 0.99 -2.75 -5.22
C GLY A 162 0.64 -2.52 -3.74
N LEU A 163 0.06 -1.38 -3.38
CA LEU A 163 -0.38 -1.08 -2.00
C LEU A 163 -1.88 -1.31 -1.74
N GLY A 164 -2.62 -1.84 -2.72
CA GLY A 164 -4.03 -2.21 -2.54
C GLY A 164 -5.06 -1.14 -2.98
N LYS A 165 -4.64 -0.10 -3.73
CA LYS A 165 -5.56 0.91 -4.30
C LYS A 165 -6.70 0.29 -5.12
N THR A 166 -6.36 -0.53 -6.12
CA THR A 166 -7.33 -1.25 -6.95
C THR A 166 -8.23 -2.17 -6.14
N HIS A 167 -7.68 -2.81 -5.08
CA HIS A 167 -8.47 -3.66 -4.18
C HIS A 167 -9.53 -2.82 -3.47
N LEU A 168 -9.14 -1.75 -2.77
CA LEU A 168 -10.07 -0.88 -2.06
C LEU A 168 -11.12 -0.28 -3.01
N MET A 169 -10.70 0.22 -4.17
CA MET A 169 -11.61 0.80 -5.14
C MET A 169 -12.67 -0.20 -5.63
N GLN A 170 -12.29 -1.43 -5.96
CA GLN A 170 -13.28 -2.44 -6.38
C GLN A 170 -14.12 -2.97 -5.19
N ALA A 171 -13.57 -2.95 -3.97
CA ALA A 171 -14.31 -3.30 -2.76
C ALA A 171 -15.45 -2.31 -2.49
N ILE A 172 -15.27 -1.02 -2.81
CA ILE A 172 -16.36 -0.02 -2.82
C ILE A 172 -17.49 -0.50 -3.73
N GLY A 173 -17.14 -0.96 -4.94
CA GLY A 173 -18.10 -1.48 -5.91
C GLY A 173 -18.91 -2.66 -5.37
N HIS A 174 -18.23 -3.71 -4.91
CA HIS A 174 -18.90 -4.89 -4.34
C HIS A 174 -19.78 -4.54 -3.15
N TYR A 175 -19.26 -3.77 -2.20
CA TYR A 175 -20.01 -3.42 -1.00
C TYR A 175 -21.23 -2.54 -1.31
N ARG A 176 -21.14 -1.67 -2.32
CA ARG A 176 -22.30 -0.89 -2.76
C ARG A 176 -23.38 -1.80 -3.36
N LEU A 177 -23.01 -2.84 -4.12
CA LEU A 177 -23.96 -3.82 -4.66
C LEU A 177 -24.58 -4.71 -3.58
N GLU A 178 -23.88 -4.94 -2.47
CA GLU A 178 -24.45 -5.62 -1.30
C GLU A 178 -25.53 -4.78 -0.60
N ILE A 179 -25.38 -3.45 -0.60
CA ILE A 179 -26.35 -2.51 0.00
C ILE A 179 -27.52 -2.20 -0.96
N ASP A 180 -27.22 -2.03 -2.24
CA ASP A 180 -28.16 -1.60 -3.29
C ASP A 180 -27.79 -2.29 -4.62
N ASP A 181 -28.50 -3.37 -4.93
CA ASP A 181 -28.27 -4.24 -6.09
C ASP A 181 -28.60 -3.58 -7.44
N GLU A 182 -29.40 -2.51 -7.43
CA GLU A 182 -29.73 -1.72 -8.62
C GLU A 182 -28.75 -0.57 -8.88
N SER A 183 -27.78 -0.34 -7.98
CA SER A 183 -26.76 0.69 -8.14
C SER A 183 -25.92 0.45 -9.40
N ARG A 184 -25.86 1.43 -10.31
CA ARG A 184 -25.06 1.31 -11.54
C ARG A 184 -23.61 1.67 -11.26
N ILE A 185 -22.76 0.66 -11.17
CA ILE A 185 -21.33 0.81 -10.90
C ILE A 185 -20.55 0.53 -12.17
N PHE A 186 -19.63 1.42 -12.50
CA PHE A 186 -18.74 1.25 -13.63
C PHE A 186 -17.28 1.38 -13.22
N TYR A 187 -16.51 0.32 -13.47
CA TYR A 187 -15.08 0.28 -13.25
C TYR A 187 -14.35 0.36 -14.59
N VAL A 188 -13.33 1.23 -14.65
CA VAL A 188 -12.56 1.46 -15.86
C VAL A 188 -11.12 1.81 -15.52
N SER A 189 -10.15 1.36 -16.32
CA SER A 189 -8.80 1.92 -16.27
C SER A 189 -8.72 3.17 -17.15
N THR A 190 -7.83 4.10 -16.81
CA THR A 190 -7.61 5.30 -17.63
C THR A 190 -7.18 4.96 -19.07
N GLU A 191 -6.48 3.84 -19.27
CA GLU A 191 -6.16 3.33 -20.60
C GLU A 191 -7.42 2.88 -21.36
N GLN A 192 -8.31 2.12 -20.73
CA GLN A 192 -9.56 1.70 -21.36
C GLN A 192 -10.45 2.90 -21.70
N PHE A 193 -10.57 3.88 -20.80
CA PHE A 193 -11.27 5.14 -21.07
C PHE A 193 -10.70 5.85 -22.31
N THR A 194 -9.37 5.89 -22.44
CA THR A 194 -8.70 6.46 -23.61
C THR A 194 -9.07 5.70 -24.89
N ASN A 195 -9.03 4.36 -24.84
CA ASN A 195 -9.31 3.50 -25.99
C ASN A 195 -10.78 3.61 -26.45
N ASP A 196 -11.71 3.65 -25.50
CA ASP A 196 -13.14 3.83 -25.76
C ASP A 196 -13.41 5.20 -26.39
N LEU A 197 -12.75 6.26 -25.91
CA LEU A 197 -12.84 7.59 -26.51
C LEU A 197 -12.35 7.59 -27.96
N ILE A 198 -11.20 6.99 -28.23
CA ILE A 198 -10.65 6.88 -29.60
C ILE A 198 -11.60 6.09 -30.51
N ALA A 199 -12.16 4.98 -30.02
CA ALA A 199 -13.12 4.18 -30.76
C ALA A 199 -14.42 4.95 -31.06
N ALA A 200 -14.91 5.72 -30.08
CA ALA A 200 -16.11 6.53 -30.22
C ALA A 200 -15.94 7.64 -31.25
N ILE A 201 -14.78 8.31 -31.28
CA ILE A 201 -14.44 9.32 -32.29
C ILE A 201 -14.39 8.70 -33.69
N ARG A 202 -13.73 7.54 -33.84
CA ARG A 202 -13.62 6.85 -35.14
C ARG A 202 -14.96 6.40 -35.72
N LYS A 203 -15.92 6.06 -34.84
CA LYS A 203 -17.25 5.55 -35.21
C LYS A 203 -18.33 6.63 -35.20
N ASP A 204 -17.98 7.90 -34.97
CA ASP A 204 -18.92 9.02 -34.79
C ASP A 204 -20.02 8.73 -33.75
N SER A 205 -19.61 8.11 -32.64
CA SER A 205 -20.51 7.58 -31.58
C SER A 205 -20.25 8.21 -30.22
N MET A 206 -19.78 9.47 -30.21
CA MET A 206 -19.45 10.21 -28.99
C MET A 206 -20.62 10.34 -28.02
N GLN A 207 -21.86 10.39 -28.52
CA GLN A 207 -23.04 10.42 -27.66
C GLN A 207 -23.17 9.13 -26.83
N SER A 208 -23.00 7.97 -27.48
CA SER A 208 -23.06 6.67 -26.78
C SER A 208 -21.94 6.54 -25.74
N PHE A 209 -20.73 7.00 -26.06
CA PHE A 209 -19.64 7.08 -25.09
C PHE A 209 -20.04 7.89 -23.85
N ARG A 210 -20.60 9.08 -24.04
CA ARG A 210 -21.03 9.95 -22.93
C ARG A 210 -22.13 9.31 -22.10
N GLU A 211 -23.14 8.72 -22.74
CA GLU A 211 -24.22 8.01 -22.03
C GLU A 211 -23.64 6.86 -21.20
N HIS A 212 -22.72 6.08 -21.75
CA HIS A 212 -22.08 4.97 -21.03
C HIS A 212 -21.34 5.42 -19.76
N TYR A 213 -20.53 6.47 -19.85
CA TYR A 213 -19.71 6.95 -18.74
C TYR A 213 -20.44 7.90 -17.77
N ARG A 214 -21.57 8.50 -18.17
CA ARG A 214 -22.30 9.50 -17.37
C ARG A 214 -23.61 8.96 -16.79
N ALA A 215 -24.13 7.83 -17.28
CA ALA A 215 -25.34 7.18 -16.76
C ALA A 215 -25.04 6.16 -15.64
N VAL A 216 -24.15 6.53 -14.71
CA VAL A 216 -23.71 5.68 -13.59
C VAL A 216 -24.01 6.34 -12.26
N ASP A 217 -24.11 5.55 -11.21
CA ASP A 217 -24.26 6.02 -9.83
C ASP A 217 -22.89 6.11 -9.13
N VAL A 218 -21.96 5.22 -9.51
CA VAL A 218 -20.57 5.21 -9.06
C VAL A 218 -19.63 4.95 -10.24
N LEU A 219 -18.69 5.88 -10.48
CA LEU A 219 -17.59 5.72 -11.44
C LEU A 219 -16.29 5.44 -10.69
N LEU A 220 -15.67 4.29 -10.96
CA LEU A 220 -14.38 3.86 -10.42
C LEU A 220 -13.32 3.92 -11.51
N VAL A 221 -12.31 4.78 -11.36
CA VAL A 221 -11.29 5.02 -12.38
C VAL A 221 -9.92 4.64 -11.84
N ASP A 222 -9.33 3.57 -12.39
CA ASP A 222 -7.98 3.12 -12.02
C ASP A 222 -6.88 3.81 -12.81
N ASP A 223 -5.70 3.83 -12.19
CA ASP A 223 -4.43 4.28 -12.76
C ASP A 223 -4.50 5.62 -13.50
N ILE A 224 -5.03 6.66 -12.84
CA ILE A 224 -5.21 8.01 -13.40
C ILE A 224 -3.90 8.64 -13.89
N GLN A 225 -2.74 8.18 -13.39
CA GLN A 225 -1.43 8.60 -13.89
C GLN A 225 -1.25 8.37 -15.40
N PHE A 226 -1.95 7.41 -16.01
CA PHE A 226 -1.85 7.15 -17.46
C PHE A 226 -2.61 8.16 -18.35
N ILE A 227 -3.26 9.17 -17.77
CA ILE A 227 -3.84 10.30 -18.50
C ILE A 227 -2.79 11.38 -18.83
N GLU A 228 -1.58 11.27 -18.26
CA GLU A 228 -0.46 12.17 -18.50
C GLU A 228 -0.23 12.39 -20.00
N GLY A 229 -0.16 13.66 -20.41
CA GLY A 229 0.14 14.06 -21.79
C GLY A 229 -0.93 13.73 -22.83
N LYS A 230 -2.05 13.10 -22.45
CA LYS A 230 -3.20 12.82 -23.32
C LYS A 230 -4.23 13.93 -23.25
N GLU A 231 -3.94 15.08 -23.85
CA GLU A 231 -4.75 16.30 -23.73
C GLU A 231 -6.24 16.05 -24.01
N TYR A 232 -6.60 15.50 -25.17
CA TYR A 232 -7.99 15.19 -25.52
C TYR A 232 -8.70 14.28 -24.51
N THR A 233 -8.00 13.28 -23.98
CA THR A 233 -8.55 12.38 -22.95
C THR A 233 -8.79 13.13 -21.65
N GLN A 234 -7.86 14.01 -21.25
CA GLN A 234 -8.04 14.88 -20.08
C GLN A 234 -9.24 15.80 -20.24
N GLU A 235 -9.47 16.35 -21.43
CA GLU A 235 -10.64 17.22 -21.67
C GLU A 235 -11.96 16.47 -21.55
N GLU A 236 -12.12 15.33 -22.23
CA GLU A 236 -13.38 14.58 -22.15
C GLU A 236 -13.58 13.97 -20.75
N PHE A 237 -12.49 13.57 -20.08
CA PHE A 237 -12.57 13.14 -18.68
C PHE A 237 -13.02 14.26 -17.76
N PHE A 238 -12.49 15.49 -17.94
CA PHE A 238 -12.91 16.67 -17.17
C PHE A 238 -14.42 16.93 -17.31
N HIS A 239 -14.97 16.83 -18.52
CA HIS A 239 -16.41 17.00 -18.74
C HIS A 239 -17.24 15.88 -18.13
N THR A 240 -16.75 14.63 -18.22
CA THR A 240 -17.40 13.46 -17.62
C THR A 240 -17.44 13.59 -16.10
N PHE A 241 -16.30 13.93 -15.49
CA PHE A 241 -16.17 14.19 -14.06
C PHE A 241 -17.16 15.24 -13.59
N ASN A 242 -17.22 16.40 -14.26
CA ASN A 242 -18.13 17.47 -13.88
C ASN A 242 -19.59 17.06 -13.97
N THR A 243 -19.98 16.40 -15.05
CA THR A 243 -21.36 15.95 -15.23
C THR A 243 -21.78 15.03 -14.09
N LEU A 244 -20.91 14.08 -13.71
CA LEU A 244 -21.17 13.17 -12.61
C LEU A 244 -21.21 13.89 -11.26
N HIS A 245 -20.24 14.75 -11.01
CA HIS A 245 -20.13 15.48 -9.75
C HIS A 245 -21.31 16.43 -9.51
N GLU A 246 -21.71 17.20 -10.52
CA GLU A 246 -22.87 18.11 -10.47
C GLU A 246 -24.19 17.34 -10.27
N ALA A 247 -24.28 16.12 -10.81
CA ALA A 247 -25.41 15.22 -10.61
C ALA A 247 -25.36 14.45 -9.27
N GLY A 248 -24.38 14.72 -8.41
CA GLY A 248 -24.20 14.03 -7.12
C GLY A 248 -23.82 12.56 -7.26
N LYS A 249 -23.30 12.13 -8.42
CA LYS A 249 -22.81 10.76 -8.64
C LYS A 249 -21.41 10.61 -8.07
N GLN A 250 -21.11 9.44 -7.51
CA GLN A 250 -19.81 9.21 -6.87
C GLN A 250 -18.72 9.01 -7.92
N VAL A 251 -17.58 9.67 -7.72
CA VAL A 251 -16.35 9.39 -8.47
C VAL A 251 -15.26 8.93 -7.50
N VAL A 252 -14.65 7.78 -7.80
CA VAL A 252 -13.47 7.26 -7.08
C VAL A 252 -12.32 7.14 -8.07
N LEU A 253 -11.16 7.68 -7.70
CA LEU A 253 -9.97 7.73 -8.53
C LEU A 253 -8.84 7.01 -7.80
N ALA A 254 -8.05 6.22 -8.51
CA ALA A 254 -6.83 5.62 -7.99
C ALA A 254 -5.60 6.07 -8.79
N SER A 255 -4.51 6.34 -8.08
CA SER A 255 -3.26 6.85 -8.66
C SER A 255 -2.02 6.33 -7.95
N ASP A 256 -0.90 6.17 -8.67
CA ASP A 256 0.40 5.87 -8.05
C ASP A 256 1.00 7.06 -7.26
N ARG A 257 0.44 8.27 -7.42
CA ARG A 257 0.91 9.52 -6.82
C ARG A 257 -0.23 10.53 -6.62
N PRO A 258 -0.09 11.53 -5.73
CA PRO A 258 -1.13 12.53 -5.53
C PRO A 258 -1.32 13.43 -6.77
N PRO A 259 -2.47 14.12 -6.90
CA PRO A 259 -2.80 14.91 -8.09
C PRO A 259 -1.73 15.93 -8.51
N SER A 260 -1.12 16.62 -7.54
CA SER A 260 -0.08 17.62 -7.77
C SER A 260 1.23 17.06 -8.31
N GLN A 261 1.45 15.75 -8.22
CA GLN A 261 2.66 15.07 -8.66
C GLN A 261 2.47 14.32 -9.99
N ILE A 262 1.26 14.34 -10.58
CA ILE A 262 1.00 13.77 -11.90
C ILE A 262 1.55 14.74 -12.97
N PRO A 263 2.62 14.36 -13.69
CA PRO A 263 3.21 15.25 -14.68
C PRO A 263 2.22 15.52 -15.82
N ARG A 264 2.22 16.75 -16.35
CA ARG A 264 1.37 17.16 -17.47
C ARG A 264 -0.14 16.86 -17.26
N LEU A 265 -0.58 16.85 -16.01
CA LEU A 265 -2.00 16.91 -15.67
C LEU A 265 -2.47 18.37 -15.72
N GLN A 266 -3.57 18.64 -16.42
CA GLN A 266 -4.15 19.98 -16.48
C GLN A 266 -4.51 20.50 -15.07
N GLU A 267 -4.16 21.75 -14.76
CA GLU A 267 -4.39 22.36 -13.44
C GLU A 267 -5.86 22.25 -12.99
N ARG A 268 -6.80 22.40 -13.93
CA ARG A 268 -8.24 22.25 -13.67
C ARG A 268 -8.62 20.86 -13.18
N LEU A 269 -7.99 19.79 -13.69
CA LEU A 269 -8.21 18.43 -13.20
C LEU A 269 -7.56 18.24 -11.83
N CYS A 270 -6.34 18.75 -11.65
CA CYS A 270 -5.64 18.71 -10.36
C CYS A 270 -6.48 19.36 -9.24
N SER A 271 -7.08 20.53 -9.52
CA SER A 271 -7.99 21.21 -8.60
C SER A 271 -9.24 20.36 -8.28
N ARG A 272 -9.85 19.73 -9.29
CA ARG A 272 -11.04 18.88 -9.11
C ARG A 272 -10.75 17.60 -8.33
N PHE A 273 -9.58 16.99 -8.53
CA PHE A 273 -9.17 15.82 -7.76
C PHE A 273 -8.87 16.18 -6.31
N SER A 274 -8.40 17.40 -6.07
CA SER A 274 -8.02 17.87 -4.73
C SER A 274 -9.17 18.46 -3.92
N MET A 275 -10.35 18.69 -4.51
CA MET A 275 -11.50 19.25 -3.79
C MET A 275 -12.24 18.23 -2.91
N GLY A 276 -12.00 16.94 -3.14
CA GLY A 276 -12.53 15.83 -2.35
C GLY A 276 -11.53 15.33 -1.31
N LEU A 277 -11.62 14.06 -0.94
CA LEU A 277 -10.70 13.44 0.01
C LEU A 277 -9.55 12.75 -0.71
N ILE A 278 -8.32 13.16 -0.42
CA ILE A 278 -7.11 12.44 -0.83
C ILE A 278 -6.73 11.49 0.29
N ALA A 279 -6.90 10.19 0.03
CA ALA A 279 -6.55 9.13 0.95
C ALA A 279 -5.28 8.44 0.48
N ASP A 280 -4.23 8.66 1.25
CA ASP A 280 -2.90 8.14 0.96
C ASP A 280 -2.70 6.76 1.61
N ILE A 281 -2.10 5.84 0.85
CA ILE A 281 -1.81 4.46 1.25
C ILE A 281 -0.31 4.29 1.29
N GLN A 282 0.20 3.97 2.48
CA GLN A 282 1.62 3.78 2.73
C GLN A 282 2.02 2.31 2.71
N PRO A 283 3.32 1.99 2.47
CA PRO A 283 3.84 0.64 2.59
C PRO A 283 3.50 0.03 3.96
N PRO A 284 3.06 -1.25 4.00
CA PRO A 284 2.71 -1.90 5.26
C PRO A 284 3.94 -2.16 6.13
N ASP A 285 3.80 -2.01 7.44
CA ASP A 285 4.75 -2.47 8.46
C ASP A 285 4.84 -4.01 8.54
N LEU A 286 5.79 -4.53 9.32
CA LEU A 286 6.03 -5.97 9.42
C LEU A 286 4.77 -6.72 9.88
N GLU A 287 4.07 -6.22 10.90
CA GLU A 287 2.85 -6.81 11.44
C GLU A 287 1.75 -6.89 10.37
N THR A 288 1.52 -5.79 9.65
CA THR A 288 0.55 -5.74 8.56
C THR A 288 0.93 -6.70 7.43
N ARG A 289 2.22 -6.81 7.07
CA ARG A 289 2.69 -7.78 6.05
C ARG A 289 2.46 -9.22 6.48
N MET A 290 2.74 -9.56 7.75
CA MET A 290 2.48 -10.89 8.29
C MET A 290 0.98 -11.21 8.27
N ALA A 291 0.13 -10.25 8.65
CA ALA A 291 -1.32 -10.41 8.60
C ALA A 291 -1.85 -10.58 7.15
N ILE A 292 -1.28 -9.87 6.18
CA ILE A 292 -1.61 -10.05 4.75
C ILE A 292 -1.28 -11.48 4.29
N LEU A 293 -0.07 -11.98 4.60
CA LEU A 293 0.34 -13.34 4.25
C LEU A 293 -0.56 -14.39 4.90
N GLN A 294 -0.85 -14.23 6.20
CA GLN A 294 -1.71 -15.13 6.95
C GLN A 294 -3.12 -15.18 6.34
N LYS A 295 -3.74 -14.03 6.09
CA LYS A 295 -5.08 -13.93 5.50
C LYS A 295 -5.13 -14.51 4.09
N LYS A 296 -4.06 -14.36 3.31
CA LYS A 296 -3.94 -14.97 1.99
C LYS A 296 -3.83 -16.50 2.08
N ALA A 297 -3.05 -17.00 3.03
CA ALA A 297 -2.90 -18.43 3.27
C ALA A 297 -4.21 -19.10 3.69
N GLU A 298 -4.95 -18.47 4.60
CA GLU A 298 -6.27 -18.93 5.05
C GLU A 298 -7.24 -19.07 3.88
N TYR A 299 -7.32 -18.05 3.01
CA TYR A 299 -8.22 -18.11 1.89
C TYR A 299 -7.88 -19.19 0.85
N GLU A 300 -6.59 -19.38 0.61
CA GLU A 300 -6.11 -20.42 -0.32
C GLU A 300 -6.05 -21.81 0.36
N ASN A 301 -6.56 -21.94 1.59
CA ASN A 301 -6.54 -23.16 2.41
C ASN A 301 -5.14 -23.76 2.60
N MET A 302 -4.16 -22.88 2.76
CA MET A 302 -2.76 -23.22 2.90
C MET A 302 -2.31 -23.15 4.35
N ARG A 303 -1.61 -24.19 4.80
CA ARG A 303 -0.93 -24.17 6.11
C ARG A 303 0.47 -23.58 5.94
N LEU A 304 0.66 -22.37 6.47
CA LEU A 304 1.96 -21.72 6.53
C LEU A 304 2.46 -21.67 7.97
N PRO A 305 3.64 -22.21 8.29
CA PRO A 305 4.26 -22.01 9.59
C PRO A 305 4.57 -20.53 9.84
N ARG A 306 4.46 -20.10 11.10
CA ARG A 306 4.71 -18.70 11.51
C ARG A 306 6.10 -18.22 11.09
N GLU A 307 7.11 -19.06 11.26
CA GLU A 307 8.51 -18.74 10.90
C GLU A 307 8.65 -18.43 9.40
N VAL A 308 7.90 -19.13 8.54
CA VAL A 308 7.88 -18.87 7.09
C VAL A 308 7.20 -17.53 6.78
N ILE A 309 6.09 -17.23 7.47
CA ILE A 309 5.40 -15.94 7.32
C ILE A 309 6.32 -14.79 7.71
N GLU A 310 6.98 -14.90 8.86
CA GLU A 310 7.92 -13.91 9.36
C GLU A 310 9.13 -13.74 8.43
N TYR A 311 9.68 -14.85 7.91
CA TYR A 311 10.78 -14.81 6.95
C TYR A 311 10.40 -14.11 5.64
N ILE A 312 9.23 -14.41 5.08
CA ILE A 312 8.76 -13.76 3.84
C ILE A 312 8.47 -12.28 4.09
N ALA A 313 7.79 -11.95 5.21
CA ALA A 313 7.44 -10.58 5.56
C ALA A 313 8.66 -9.70 5.89
N SER A 314 9.73 -10.27 6.42
CA SER A 314 11.00 -9.56 6.66
C SER A 314 11.83 -9.40 5.38
N SER A 315 11.78 -10.39 4.47
CA SER A 315 12.54 -10.36 3.21
C SER A 315 11.93 -9.43 2.15
N TYR A 316 10.60 -9.33 2.09
CA TYR A 316 9.89 -8.58 1.04
C TYR A 316 9.13 -7.39 1.62
N THR A 317 9.77 -6.21 1.58
CA THR A 317 9.26 -4.99 2.25
C THR A 317 8.71 -3.93 1.29
N SER A 318 8.99 -4.03 -0.02
CA SER A 318 8.70 -2.96 -0.99
C SER A 318 7.21 -2.75 -1.25
N ASN A 319 6.49 -3.81 -1.60
CA ASN A 319 5.07 -3.76 -1.94
C ASN A 319 4.37 -5.11 -1.74
N ILE A 320 3.04 -5.09 -1.66
CA ILE A 320 2.24 -6.28 -1.38
C ILE A 320 2.30 -7.28 -2.55
N ARG A 321 2.46 -6.83 -3.79
CA ARG A 321 2.56 -7.74 -4.96
C ARG A 321 3.82 -8.61 -4.90
N GLU A 322 4.96 -8.03 -4.51
CA GLU A 322 6.21 -8.78 -4.29
C GLU A 322 6.08 -9.79 -3.15
N LEU A 323 5.46 -9.36 -2.04
CA LEU A 323 5.18 -10.20 -0.87
C LEU A 323 4.32 -11.41 -1.24
N GLU A 324 3.20 -11.18 -1.94
CA GLU A 324 2.31 -12.25 -2.41
C GLU A 324 2.98 -13.12 -3.48
N GLY A 325 3.77 -12.52 -4.36
CA GLY A 325 4.54 -13.25 -5.38
C GLY A 325 5.59 -14.16 -4.75
N ALA A 326 6.24 -13.74 -3.67
CA ALA A 326 7.16 -14.57 -2.90
C ALA A 326 6.44 -15.77 -2.29
N LEU A 327 5.27 -15.57 -1.68
CA LEU A 327 4.45 -16.67 -1.17
C LEU A 327 4.09 -17.67 -2.27
N ILE A 328 3.62 -17.19 -3.42
CA ILE A 328 3.27 -18.05 -4.56
C ILE A 328 4.49 -18.86 -5.04
N ARG A 329 5.67 -18.24 -5.13
CA ARG A 329 6.91 -18.93 -5.51
C ARG A 329 7.31 -20.01 -4.50
N ALA A 330 7.26 -19.70 -3.20
CA ALA A 330 7.57 -20.65 -2.14
C ALA A 330 6.66 -21.88 -2.24
N VAL A 331 5.37 -21.65 -2.45
CA VAL A 331 4.34 -22.69 -2.48
C VAL A 331 4.45 -23.55 -3.72
N ALA A 332 4.66 -22.93 -4.88
CA ALA A 332 4.93 -23.65 -6.12
C ALA A 332 6.16 -24.55 -5.98
N TYR A 333 7.27 -24.02 -5.44
CA TYR A 333 8.51 -24.77 -5.27
C TYR A 333 8.37 -25.97 -4.32
N ILE A 334 7.75 -25.76 -3.16
CA ILE A 334 7.49 -26.81 -2.17
C ILE A 334 6.58 -27.89 -2.76
N SER A 335 5.50 -27.48 -3.46
CA SER A 335 4.56 -28.42 -4.09
C SER A 335 5.23 -29.27 -5.18
N ILE A 336 6.13 -28.68 -5.97
CA ILE A 336 6.86 -29.39 -7.04
C ILE A 336 7.95 -30.30 -6.47
N SER A 337 8.67 -29.84 -5.43
CA SER A 337 9.82 -30.54 -4.86
C SER A 337 9.42 -31.61 -3.83
N GLY A 338 8.17 -31.57 -3.33
CA GLY A 338 7.70 -32.47 -2.28
C GLY A 338 8.38 -32.25 -0.92
N LEU A 339 8.94 -31.06 -0.71
CA LEU A 339 9.64 -30.69 0.53
C LEU A 339 8.67 -30.10 1.57
N PRO A 340 8.98 -30.12 2.87
CA PRO A 340 8.17 -29.43 3.86
C PRO A 340 8.33 -27.90 3.74
N MET A 341 7.26 -27.17 4.05
CA MET A 341 7.21 -25.70 4.05
C MET A 341 8.01 -25.13 5.24
N THR A 342 9.33 -25.12 5.14
CA THR A 342 10.25 -24.57 6.16
C THR A 342 11.08 -23.43 5.56
N VAL A 343 11.62 -22.55 6.42
CA VAL A 343 12.48 -21.43 5.98
C VAL A 343 13.70 -21.94 5.20
N GLU A 344 14.33 -23.01 5.69
CA GLU A 344 15.50 -23.64 5.08
C GLU A 344 15.26 -24.07 3.63
N ASN A 345 14.08 -24.62 3.34
CA ASN A 345 13.74 -25.12 2.01
C ASN A 345 13.34 -24.00 1.05
N ILE A 346 12.71 -22.92 1.53
CA ILE A 346 12.23 -21.83 0.67
C ILE A 346 13.28 -20.73 0.46
N ALA A 347 14.21 -20.56 1.40
CA ALA A 347 15.21 -19.49 1.35
C ALA A 347 16.02 -19.45 0.04
N PRO A 348 16.54 -20.58 -0.49
CA PRO A 348 17.31 -20.58 -1.74
C PRO A 348 16.52 -20.15 -2.98
N VAL A 349 15.19 -20.26 -2.95
CA VAL A 349 14.32 -19.91 -4.08
C VAL A 349 13.79 -18.49 -3.97
N LEU A 350 13.55 -18.04 -2.74
CA LEU A 350 13.06 -16.70 -2.47
C LEU A 350 14.18 -15.66 -2.53
N ASN A 351 15.35 -16.02 -2.03
CA ASN A 351 16.55 -15.21 -2.11
C ASN A 351 17.61 -16.08 -2.78
N PRO A 352 17.54 -16.28 -4.11
CA PRO A 352 18.59 -17.00 -4.81
C PRO A 352 19.90 -16.31 -4.46
N PRO A 353 20.95 -17.07 -4.07
CA PRO A 353 22.25 -16.48 -3.87
C PRO A 353 22.59 -15.74 -5.16
N VAL A 354 22.66 -14.41 -5.06
CA VAL A 354 23.21 -13.63 -6.15
C VAL A 354 24.65 -14.08 -6.19
N ASP A 355 25.01 -14.87 -7.21
CA ASP A 355 26.41 -15.01 -7.58
C ASP A 355 26.87 -13.57 -7.85
N GLN A 356 27.48 -12.95 -6.83
CA GLN A 356 28.20 -11.71 -7.01
C GLN A 356 29.33 -12.06 -7.96
N ILE A 357 29.15 -11.77 -9.25
CA ILE A 357 30.28 -11.70 -10.15
C ILE A 357 31.14 -10.59 -9.55
N GLU A 358 32.23 -10.99 -8.88
CA GLU A 358 33.16 -10.04 -8.25
C GLU A 358 33.51 -8.96 -9.27
N ALA A 359 33.10 -7.72 -8.97
CA ALA A 359 33.41 -6.61 -9.85
C ALA A 359 34.91 -6.36 -9.82
N SER A 360 35.50 -6.03 -10.98
CA SER A 360 36.90 -5.62 -11.00
C SER A 360 37.04 -4.28 -10.26
N PRO A 361 38.11 -4.06 -9.45
CA PRO A 361 38.33 -2.78 -8.79
C PRO A 361 38.37 -1.59 -9.75
N GLU A 362 38.81 -1.83 -11.00
CA GLU A 362 38.82 -0.84 -12.08
C GLU A 362 37.40 -0.44 -12.52
N ALA A 363 36.47 -1.40 -12.57
CA ALA A 363 35.07 -1.13 -12.92
C ALA A 363 34.41 -0.20 -11.88
N VAL A 364 34.66 -0.46 -10.59
CA VAL A 364 34.17 0.38 -9.49
C VAL A 364 34.73 1.79 -9.59
N ILE A 365 36.04 1.95 -9.76
CA ILE A 365 36.69 3.28 -9.89
C ILE A 365 36.15 4.06 -11.09
N THR A 366 35.97 3.38 -12.23
CA THR A 366 35.48 4.00 -13.46
C THR A 366 34.04 4.50 -13.28
N ALA A 367 33.16 3.68 -12.69
CA ALA A 367 31.78 4.07 -12.41
C ALA A 367 31.68 5.29 -11.49
N ILE A 368 32.55 5.37 -10.47
CA ILE A 368 32.64 6.54 -9.57
C ILE A 368 33.14 7.78 -10.32
N SER A 369 34.19 7.64 -11.12
CA SER A 369 34.79 8.74 -11.88
C SER A 369 33.76 9.37 -12.83
N GLU A 370 33.02 8.55 -13.58
CA GLU A 370 32.02 9.01 -14.54
C GLU A 370 30.81 9.68 -13.88
N THR A 371 30.37 9.15 -12.74
CA THR A 371 29.17 9.62 -12.03
C THR A 371 29.42 10.94 -11.33
N PHE A 372 30.56 11.07 -10.64
CA PHE A 372 30.90 12.28 -9.88
C PHE A 372 31.73 13.29 -10.69
N LYS A 373 32.06 12.97 -11.95
CA LYS A 373 32.90 13.79 -12.83
C LYS A 373 34.26 14.15 -12.19
N VAL A 374 34.82 13.22 -11.43
CA VAL A 374 36.13 13.33 -10.78
C VAL A 374 37.11 12.42 -11.52
N SER A 375 38.34 12.88 -11.76
CA SER A 375 39.33 12.04 -12.44
C SER A 375 39.78 10.87 -11.57
N ILE A 376 40.20 9.76 -12.19
CA ILE A 376 40.74 8.59 -11.46
C ILE A 376 41.99 8.98 -10.65
N GLU A 377 42.81 9.90 -11.17
CA GLU A 377 43.98 10.44 -10.48
C GLU A 377 43.58 11.22 -9.22
N ASP A 378 42.53 12.04 -9.31
CA ASP A 378 41.99 12.78 -8.16
C ASP A 378 41.47 11.84 -7.07
N LEU A 379 40.80 10.74 -7.45
CA LEU A 379 40.34 9.72 -6.51
C LEU A 379 41.50 9.06 -5.75
N LYS A 380 42.66 8.88 -6.40
CA LYS A 380 43.90 8.35 -5.80
C LYS A 380 44.78 9.40 -5.12
N SER A 381 44.44 10.69 -5.26
CA SER A 381 45.25 11.78 -4.73
C SER A 381 45.12 11.98 -3.22
N THR A 382 45.93 12.88 -2.68
CA THR A 382 45.81 13.40 -1.30
C THR A 382 44.82 14.58 -1.19
N SER A 383 44.14 14.95 -2.29
CA SER A 383 43.22 16.07 -2.32
C SER A 383 42.08 15.90 -1.31
N ARG A 384 41.82 16.99 -0.58
CA ARG A 384 40.78 17.11 0.47
C ARG A 384 39.56 17.91 0.01
N ARG A 385 39.45 18.23 -1.27
CA ARG A 385 38.23 18.88 -1.81
C ARG A 385 37.02 18.01 -1.50
N ARG A 386 35.93 18.65 -1.06
CA ARG A 386 34.73 17.95 -0.56
C ARG A 386 34.17 16.95 -1.58
N GLU A 387 34.03 17.37 -2.84
CA GLU A 387 33.52 16.55 -3.94
C GLU A 387 34.36 15.27 -4.15
N ILE A 388 35.68 15.40 -4.16
CA ILE A 388 36.62 14.27 -4.30
C ILE A 388 36.55 13.35 -3.08
N SER A 389 36.46 13.93 -1.88
CA SER A 389 36.36 13.15 -0.65
C SER A 389 35.07 12.34 -0.57
N VAL A 390 33.95 12.90 -1.00
CA VAL A 390 32.65 12.20 -1.03
C VAL A 390 32.67 11.08 -2.07
N ALA A 391 33.14 11.36 -3.29
CA ALA A 391 33.28 10.34 -4.33
C ALA A 391 34.18 9.18 -3.89
N ARG A 392 35.29 9.48 -3.18
CA ARG A 392 36.20 8.48 -2.62
C ARG A 392 35.54 7.64 -1.52
N GLN A 393 34.80 8.27 -0.61
CA GLN A 393 34.08 7.56 0.47
C GLN A 393 33.05 6.58 -0.10
N ILE A 394 32.28 7.02 -1.09
CA ILE A 394 31.30 6.19 -1.81
C ILE A 394 32.00 5.06 -2.57
N GLY A 395 33.12 5.35 -3.24
CA GLY A 395 33.92 4.35 -3.94
C GLY A 395 34.48 3.26 -3.02
N MET A 396 34.99 3.62 -1.84
CA MET A 396 35.47 2.67 -0.84
C MET A 396 34.35 1.76 -0.32
N TYR A 397 33.18 2.34 -0.03
CA TYR A 397 32.00 1.58 0.40
C TYR A 397 31.57 0.57 -0.67
N LEU A 398 31.41 1.01 -1.92
CA LEU A 398 30.98 0.13 -3.02
C LEU A 398 32.04 -0.93 -3.35
N MET A 399 33.33 -0.62 -3.25
CA MET A 399 34.39 -1.61 -3.45
C MET A 399 34.36 -2.71 -2.39
N ARG A 400 33.96 -2.40 -1.15
CA ARG A 400 33.75 -3.43 -0.10
C ARG A 400 32.47 -4.25 -0.28
N GLN A 401 31.50 -3.75 -1.04
CA GLN A 401 30.23 -4.45 -1.28
C GLN A 401 30.26 -5.34 -2.53
N HIS A 402 31.08 -4.97 -3.52
CA HIS A 402 31.09 -5.61 -4.84
C HIS A 402 32.41 -6.33 -5.17
N THR A 403 33.39 -6.34 -4.26
CA THR A 403 34.69 -7.03 -4.44
C THR A 403 35.15 -7.72 -3.15
N ASP A 404 35.99 -8.75 -3.27
CA ASP A 404 36.59 -9.48 -2.15
C ASP A 404 37.85 -8.81 -1.55
N LEU A 405 38.07 -7.52 -1.84
CA LEU A 405 39.21 -6.79 -1.31
C LEU A 405 39.06 -6.52 0.19
N SER A 406 40.14 -6.81 0.93
CA SER A 406 40.28 -6.43 2.34
C SER A 406 40.41 -4.91 2.51
N LEU A 407 40.07 -4.39 3.69
CA LEU A 407 40.15 -2.94 3.99
C LEU A 407 41.52 -2.31 3.63
N PRO A 408 42.68 -2.97 3.89
CA PRO A 408 43.97 -2.45 3.45
C PRO A 408 44.11 -2.37 1.93
N LYS A 409 43.67 -3.41 1.20
CA LYS A 409 43.73 -3.46 -0.27
C LYS A 409 42.82 -2.40 -0.91
N VAL A 410 41.63 -2.17 -0.35
CA VAL A 410 40.77 -1.06 -0.78
C VAL A 410 41.48 0.29 -0.56
N GLY A 411 42.16 0.45 0.58
CA GLY A 411 42.97 1.63 0.88
C GLY A 411 44.08 1.88 -0.15
N GLU A 412 44.80 0.83 -0.55
CA GLU A 412 45.82 0.88 -1.61
C GLU A 412 45.26 1.37 -2.95
N VAL A 413 44.10 0.84 -3.35
CA VAL A 413 43.43 1.21 -4.61
C VAL A 413 43.07 2.70 -4.66
N PHE A 414 42.75 3.32 -3.52
CA PHE A 414 42.45 4.75 -3.38
C PHE A 414 43.66 5.62 -2.98
N GLY A 415 44.87 5.17 -3.31
CA GLY A 415 46.10 5.96 -3.11
C GLY A 415 46.74 5.78 -1.74
N GLY A 416 46.77 4.54 -1.25
CA GLY A 416 47.47 4.18 0.00
C GLY A 416 46.82 4.72 1.27
N LYS A 417 45.49 4.75 1.32
CA LYS A 417 44.75 5.18 2.52
C LYS A 417 44.80 4.12 3.60
N ASP A 418 44.85 4.58 4.85
CA ASP A 418 44.84 3.69 6.00
C ASP A 418 43.51 2.92 6.09
N HIS A 419 43.57 1.66 6.50
CA HIS A 419 42.41 0.79 6.69
C HIS A 419 41.32 1.41 7.60
N THR A 420 41.72 2.19 8.61
CA THR A 420 40.79 2.94 9.48
C THR A 420 40.00 4.00 8.72
N THR A 421 40.59 4.63 7.71
CA THR A 421 39.92 5.60 6.84
C THR A 421 38.88 4.91 5.96
N VAL A 422 39.19 3.70 5.48
CA VAL A 422 38.24 2.88 4.69
C VAL A 422 37.07 2.46 5.56
N MET A 423 37.33 1.99 6.79
CA MET A 423 36.32 1.61 7.76
C MET A 423 35.37 2.77 8.08
N TYR A 424 35.92 3.92 8.47
CA TYR A 424 35.15 5.15 8.73
C TYR A 424 34.30 5.56 7.52
N SER A 425 34.86 5.46 6.32
CA SER A 425 34.13 5.80 5.09
C SER A 425 32.95 4.84 4.84
N CYS A 426 33.13 3.55 5.11
CA CYS A 426 32.07 2.56 4.96
C CYS A 426 30.93 2.79 5.96
N GLU A 427 31.26 3.01 7.23
CA GLU A 427 30.27 3.29 8.29
C GLU A 427 29.48 4.56 7.98
N LYS A 428 30.16 5.64 7.58
CA LYS A 428 29.52 6.91 7.26
C LYS A 428 28.57 6.80 6.08
N ILE A 429 28.95 6.09 5.01
CA ILE A 429 28.07 5.90 3.84
C ILE A 429 26.91 4.96 4.16
N ALA A 430 27.12 3.94 5.00
CA ALA A 430 26.04 3.09 5.49
C ALA A 430 24.99 3.88 6.27
N GLN A 431 25.40 4.74 7.20
CA GLN A 431 24.49 5.62 7.94
C GLN A 431 23.75 6.60 7.01
N LEU A 432 24.46 7.21 6.06
CA LEU A 432 23.85 8.13 5.09
C LEU A 432 22.85 7.43 4.17
N LYS A 433 23.09 6.17 3.80
CA LYS A 433 22.15 5.37 3.00
C LYS A 433 20.80 5.18 3.73
N ASP A 434 20.83 5.04 5.05
CA ASP A 434 19.61 4.81 5.83
C ASP A 434 18.88 6.13 6.14
N SER A 435 19.61 7.24 6.28
CA SER A 435 19.04 8.55 6.60
C SER A 435 18.64 9.42 5.40
N ASP A 436 19.24 9.20 4.22
CA ASP A 436 19.08 10.06 3.03
C ASP A 436 18.58 9.26 1.81
N PRO A 437 17.32 9.43 1.41
CA PRO A 437 16.74 8.76 0.24
C PRO A 437 17.46 9.07 -1.09
N GLU A 438 18.07 10.25 -1.23
CA GLU A 438 18.81 10.63 -2.44
C GLU A 438 20.11 9.83 -2.52
N MET A 439 20.85 9.72 -1.40
CA MET A 439 22.05 8.89 -1.28
C MET A 439 21.74 7.41 -1.56
N ALA A 440 20.64 6.89 -1.00
CA ALA A 440 20.20 5.51 -1.23
C ALA A 440 19.94 5.24 -2.72
N ARG A 441 19.31 6.19 -3.42
CA ARG A 441 19.07 6.12 -4.86
C ARG A 441 20.37 6.14 -5.66
N THR A 442 21.31 7.03 -5.32
CA THR A 442 22.63 7.12 -5.99
C THR A 442 23.43 5.83 -5.82
N LEU A 443 23.46 5.25 -4.61
CA LEU A 443 24.16 3.99 -4.34
C LEU A 443 23.55 2.82 -5.11
N ARG A 444 22.22 2.77 -5.24
CA ARG A 444 21.52 1.75 -6.03
C ARG A 444 21.88 1.85 -7.51
N GLN A 445 21.79 3.05 -8.08
CA GLN A 445 22.16 3.30 -9.48
C GLN A 445 23.62 2.94 -9.80
N LEU A 446 24.55 3.28 -8.89
CA LEU A 446 25.96 2.90 -9.03
C LEU A 446 26.17 1.40 -8.94
N SER A 447 25.49 0.72 -8.00
CA SER A 447 25.56 -0.73 -7.85
C SER A 447 25.05 -1.46 -9.10
N ASP A 448 23.92 -1.01 -9.65
CA ASP A 448 23.37 -1.57 -10.89
C ASP A 448 24.35 -1.44 -12.05
N ARG A 449 25.01 -0.28 -12.17
CA ARG A 449 26.02 -0.01 -13.23
C ARG A 449 27.29 -0.84 -13.05
N ILE A 450 27.75 -1.05 -11.82
CA ILE A 450 28.90 -1.90 -11.50
C ILE A 450 28.58 -3.36 -11.86
N ASN A 451 27.38 -3.84 -11.52
CA ASN A 451 26.94 -5.18 -11.87
C ASN A 451 26.80 -5.37 -13.39
N LEU A 452 26.25 -4.39 -14.11
CA LEU A 452 26.10 -4.44 -15.57
C LEU A 452 27.46 -4.49 -16.30
N SER A 453 28.42 -3.70 -15.82
CA SER A 453 29.77 -3.67 -16.41
C SER A 453 30.57 -4.94 -16.12
N SER A 454 30.33 -5.60 -14.99
CA SER A 454 30.94 -6.88 -14.61
C SER A 454 30.35 -8.07 -15.39
N GLN A 455 29.14 -7.93 -15.94
CA GLN A 455 28.49 -8.94 -16.80
C GLN A 455 28.94 -8.90 -18.27
N THR A 456 29.69 -7.88 -18.70
CA THR A 456 30.14 -7.74 -20.09
C THR A 456 31.60 -8.18 -20.22
N PRO A 457 31.93 -9.36 -20.77
CA PRO A 457 33.33 -9.75 -20.96
C PRO A 457 33.99 -8.78 -21.94
N ASN A 458 35.18 -8.27 -21.59
CA ASN A 458 36.05 -7.48 -22.46
C ASN A 458 36.23 -8.18 -23.83
N LEU A 459 35.48 -7.75 -24.85
CA LEU A 459 35.83 -8.02 -26.24
C LEU A 459 37.10 -7.21 -26.57
N PRO A 460 38.19 -7.84 -27.05
CA PRO A 460 39.42 -7.13 -27.33
C PRO A 460 39.17 -6.09 -28.43
N ARG A 461 39.45 -4.82 -28.13
CA ARG A 461 39.56 -3.75 -29.12
C ARG A 461 40.54 -4.20 -30.20
N LYS A 462 40.03 -4.53 -31.39
CA LYS A 462 40.86 -4.76 -32.58
C LYS A 462 41.77 -3.55 -32.77
N LYS A 463 43.06 -3.72 -32.53
CA LYS A 463 44.10 -2.81 -33.00
C LYS A 463 44.04 -2.79 -34.53
N GLY A 464 44.13 -1.58 -35.07
CA GLY A 464 43.95 -1.31 -36.49
C GLY A 464 44.91 -2.07 -37.41
N LYS A 465 44.47 -2.18 -38.65
CA LYS A 465 45.29 -1.96 -39.83
C LYS A 465 44.62 -0.90 -40.67
#